data_AF-A0A970PZM3-F1
#
_entry.id   AF-A0A970PZM3-F1
#
_cell.length_a   1.000
_cell.length_b   1.000
_cell.length_c   1.000
_cell.angle_alpha   90.00
_cell.angle_beta   90.00
_cell.angle_gamma   90.00
#
_symmetry.space_group_name_H-M   'P 1'
#
loop_
_entity.id
_entity.type
_entity.pdbx_description
1 polymer ?
#
loop_
_entity_poly.entity_id
_entity_poly.type
_entity_poly.pdbx_seq_one_letter_code
_entity_poly.pdbx_strand_id
1 'polypeptide(L)'
;MRIKSKLALILMFSMLLSSPSLVGATEQEPGLYNQEIEKAVQYLHTVQNEDGGFPYLPGQGSSQSVSCWVIMALNQAGEVIDAPEWAPAGNTPWDYLHSCQEDLINSCDLARTLLALTSGSEETEYQGINLVQQILSLQQENGHFAWLSQGEEAFINSHIWSILALHSADQSIPELEKAKQWLVERQNTDGGFGWCEGIPSDADDTAAAIRALMLMGEDPDQSEVINRSLAYLKSCQGQDGGFSSGYMNGDKSNGSSDAWVIQALLSTGQWPLSPFWAQNNYNVIDHLLGLQDASGFFHYTAGVTAGPVQTTATALIALCQLAQQAEPVETPGPAEKTRSFTDLSDSYWAYAAIMELLEAGILTGYPDGSFKPEKSVNRAEFATMIVKGMGLTADEDSSDTGFKDLPQGFWALGSIQTCVQKGYVNGMPGGIFQPTGNITGAQLAAILVRTGGSEAASDPVPGPYWYEELVRLAGGKDLLYPAFDPHAPASRAQCAYSIMKLRSSLGLN
;
A
#
# COMPACT_ATOMS: atom_id res chain seq x y z
N MET A 1 46.47 -3.72 27.21
CA MET A 1 46.90 -5.03 26.66
C MET A 1 45.90 -6.12 27.05
N ARG A 2 44.87 -6.33 26.23
CA ARG A 2 44.26 -7.64 25.91
C ARG A 2 43.15 -7.39 24.88
N ILE A 3 43.40 -7.93 23.69
CA ILE A 3 42.57 -7.95 22.49
C ILE A 3 41.74 -9.24 22.53
N LYS A 4 40.61 -9.24 21.79
CA LYS A 4 39.77 -10.36 21.27
C LYS A 4 38.45 -10.55 22.03
N SER A 5 37.28 -10.68 21.39
CA SER A 5 36.96 -10.82 19.95
C SER A 5 35.48 -10.51 19.66
N LYS A 6 35.22 -9.72 18.62
CA LYS A 6 33.97 -9.74 17.83
C LYS A 6 33.88 -11.08 17.10
N LEU A 7 32.71 -11.72 17.08
CA LEU A 7 32.40 -12.80 16.15
C LEU A 7 31.14 -12.42 15.38
N ALA A 8 31.37 -11.89 14.18
CA ALA A 8 30.41 -11.88 13.09
C ALA A 8 30.30 -13.31 12.55
N LEU A 9 29.08 -13.80 12.34
CA LEU A 9 28.85 -15.10 11.74
C LEU A 9 28.82 -14.93 10.21
N ILE A 10 30.00 -14.97 9.60
CA ILE A 10 30.19 -15.26 8.18
C ILE A 10 30.19 -16.78 8.04
N LEU A 11 29.31 -17.33 7.20
CA LEU A 11 29.36 -18.73 6.76
C LEU A 11 29.38 -18.76 5.23
N MET A 12 30.59 -18.92 4.68
CA MET A 12 30.81 -19.41 3.32
C MET A 12 31.32 -20.86 3.35
N PHE A 13 30.94 -21.57 2.28
CA PHE A 13 31.61 -22.69 1.60
C PHE A 13 31.11 -24.14 1.80
N SER A 14 30.51 -24.68 0.74
CA SER A 14 30.97 -25.95 0.15
C SER A 14 30.77 -25.95 -1.37
N MET A 15 31.87 -26.17 -2.11
CA MET A 15 31.93 -26.46 -3.55
C MET A 15 31.18 -27.76 -3.89
N LEU A 16 30.63 -27.85 -5.11
CA LEU A 16 30.70 -29.05 -5.96
C LEU A 16 30.42 -28.69 -7.45
N LEU A 17 31.46 -28.91 -8.25
CA LEU A 17 31.55 -29.29 -9.67
C LEU A 17 30.92 -28.42 -10.78
N SER A 18 31.81 -28.05 -11.69
CA SER A 18 31.61 -27.39 -12.97
C SER A 18 30.77 -28.19 -13.97
N SER A 19 29.95 -27.48 -14.73
CA SER A 19 29.55 -27.81 -16.10
C SER A 19 29.38 -26.49 -16.86
N PRO A 20 29.98 -26.31 -18.06
CA PRO A 20 29.81 -25.08 -18.81
C PRO A 20 28.51 -25.17 -19.59
N SER A 21 27.47 -24.47 -19.13
CA SER A 21 26.30 -24.20 -19.94
C SER A 21 26.42 -22.77 -20.46
N LEU A 22 26.81 -22.64 -21.73
CA LEU A 22 26.54 -21.42 -22.50
C LEU A 22 25.02 -21.20 -22.48
N VAL A 23 24.57 -20.21 -21.73
CA VAL A 23 23.27 -19.58 -21.93
C VAL A 23 23.54 -18.09 -21.95
N GLY A 24 23.14 -17.46 -23.06
CA GLY A 24 23.45 -16.07 -23.36
C GLY A 24 22.94 -15.13 -22.28
N ALA A 25 23.62 -13.99 -22.16
CA ALA A 25 23.12 -12.84 -21.42
C ALA A 25 21.71 -12.52 -21.93
N THR A 26 20.70 -12.88 -21.14
CA THR A 26 19.38 -12.29 -21.25
C THR A 26 19.50 -10.90 -20.66
N GLU A 27 19.37 -9.87 -21.50
CA GLU A 27 19.13 -8.50 -21.02
C GLU A 27 17.93 -8.57 -20.07
N GLN A 28 18.16 -8.19 -18.81
CA GLN A 28 17.14 -8.09 -17.78
C GLN A 28 16.18 -6.97 -18.25
N GLU A 29 14.89 -7.27 -18.39
CA GLU A 29 13.88 -6.23 -18.64
C GLU A 29 14.05 -5.14 -17.59
N PRO A 30 14.17 -3.85 -17.97
CA PRO A 30 14.32 -2.80 -16.99
C PRO A 30 13.09 -2.77 -16.08
N GLY A 31 13.32 -2.83 -14.77
CA GLY A 31 12.29 -2.71 -13.74
C GLY A 31 11.51 -1.40 -13.88
N LEU A 32 10.29 -1.39 -13.34
CA LEU A 32 9.36 -0.27 -13.49
C LEU A 32 10.00 1.03 -12.94
N TYR A 33 10.14 2.04 -13.80
CA TYR A 33 10.74 3.35 -13.50
C TYR A 33 12.24 3.36 -13.16
N ASN A 34 12.98 2.28 -13.47
CA ASN A 34 14.43 2.22 -13.22
C ASN A 34 15.19 3.41 -13.83
N GLN A 35 14.81 3.84 -15.03
CA GLN A 35 15.47 4.97 -15.69
C GLN A 35 15.26 6.28 -14.93
N GLU A 36 14.06 6.53 -14.42
CA GLU A 36 13.75 7.75 -13.67
C GLU A 36 14.39 7.74 -12.28
N ILE A 37 14.45 6.56 -11.63
CA ILE A 37 15.18 6.33 -10.38
C ILE A 37 16.68 6.61 -10.58
N GLU A 38 17.31 6.02 -11.61
CA GLU A 38 18.73 6.23 -11.91
C GLU A 38 19.06 7.70 -12.17
N LYS A 39 18.22 8.41 -12.93
CA LYS A 39 18.38 9.86 -13.16
C LYS A 39 18.33 10.67 -11.86
N ALA A 40 17.41 10.33 -10.95
CA ALA A 40 17.29 11.01 -9.67
C ALA A 40 18.54 10.79 -8.80
N VAL A 41 19.03 9.55 -8.72
CA VAL A 41 20.27 9.21 -8.02
C VAL A 41 21.48 9.93 -8.64
N GLN A 42 21.60 9.93 -9.96
CA GLN A 42 22.67 10.65 -10.66
C GLN A 42 22.63 12.15 -10.37
N TYR A 43 21.45 12.77 -10.38
CA TYR A 43 21.30 14.17 -9.98
C TYR A 43 21.81 14.40 -8.55
N LEU A 44 21.42 13.55 -7.60
CA LEU A 44 21.85 13.66 -6.20
C LEU A 44 23.38 13.58 -6.06
N HIS A 45 24.05 12.70 -6.81
CA HIS A 45 25.52 12.70 -6.90
C HIS A 45 26.09 14.05 -7.37
N THR A 46 25.47 14.71 -8.36
CA THR A 46 25.99 15.99 -8.89
C THR A 46 25.87 17.17 -7.93
N VAL A 47 25.00 17.08 -6.92
CA VAL A 47 24.71 18.17 -5.98
C VAL A 47 25.21 17.92 -4.57
N GLN A 48 25.84 16.77 -4.31
CA GLN A 48 26.50 16.48 -3.05
C GLN A 48 27.70 17.41 -2.86
N ASN A 49 27.81 18.02 -1.68
CA ASN A 49 28.92 18.90 -1.34
C ASN A 49 30.14 18.13 -0.82
N GLU A 50 31.32 18.75 -0.84
CA GLU A 50 32.59 18.16 -0.35
C GLU A 50 32.57 17.77 1.14
N ASP A 51 31.61 18.30 1.93
CA ASP A 51 31.41 17.92 3.32
C ASP A 51 30.60 16.62 3.48
N GLY A 52 30.18 16.00 2.38
CA GLY A 52 29.36 14.79 2.32
C GLY A 52 27.85 15.06 2.35
N GLY A 53 27.44 16.28 2.68
CA GLY A 53 26.04 16.67 2.84
C GLY A 53 25.39 17.18 1.57
N PHE A 54 24.10 17.53 1.70
CA PHE A 54 23.25 17.97 0.61
C PHE A 54 22.62 19.33 0.88
N PRO A 55 22.64 20.26 -0.09
CA PRO A 55 22.09 21.59 0.09
C PRO A 55 20.60 21.67 -0.29
N TYR A 56 19.89 22.69 0.19
CA TYR A 56 18.51 22.96 -0.26
C TYR A 56 18.45 23.37 -1.74
N LEU A 57 19.38 24.22 -2.17
CA LEU A 57 19.61 24.61 -3.56
C LEU A 57 21.04 24.25 -3.97
N PRO A 58 21.27 23.70 -5.17
CA PRO A 58 22.61 23.37 -5.65
C PRO A 58 23.58 24.56 -5.53
N GLY A 59 24.78 24.28 -5.01
CA GLY A 59 25.83 25.29 -4.78
C GLY A 59 25.71 26.08 -3.47
N GLN A 60 24.70 25.82 -2.63
CA GLN A 60 24.65 26.32 -1.25
C GLN A 60 25.37 25.36 -0.28
N GLY A 61 25.51 25.79 0.97
CA GLY A 61 25.98 24.91 2.04
C GLY A 61 24.99 23.79 2.33
N SER A 62 25.51 22.66 2.80
CA SER A 62 24.70 21.50 3.17
C SER A 62 23.77 21.82 4.33
N SER A 63 22.61 21.17 4.33
CA SER A 63 21.62 21.25 5.41
C SER A 63 21.42 19.88 6.03
N GLN A 64 21.39 19.81 7.37
CA GLN A 64 21.09 18.57 8.08
C GLN A 64 19.75 17.97 7.65
N SER A 65 18.74 18.82 7.49
CA SER A 65 17.38 18.37 7.17
C SER A 65 17.25 17.82 5.76
N VAL A 66 17.83 18.51 4.78
CA VAL A 66 17.86 18.04 3.40
C VAL A 66 18.69 16.77 3.28
N SER A 67 19.82 16.69 4.00
CA SER A 67 20.67 15.50 3.98
C SER A 67 19.97 14.27 4.56
N CYS A 68 19.15 14.43 5.61
CA CYS A 68 18.31 13.34 6.11
C CYS A 68 17.36 12.80 5.03
N TRP A 69 16.71 13.69 4.28
CA TRP A 69 15.82 13.30 3.18
C TRP A 69 16.55 12.53 2.08
N VAL A 70 17.72 13.02 1.70
CA VAL A 70 18.54 12.37 0.67
C VAL A 70 19.04 11.01 1.15
N ILE A 71 19.53 10.90 2.38
CA ILE A 71 19.97 9.62 2.98
C ILE A 71 18.86 8.57 2.91
N MET A 72 17.64 8.93 3.35
CA MET A 72 16.49 8.01 3.27
C MET A 72 16.21 7.59 1.82
N ALA A 73 16.29 8.53 0.87
CA ALA A 73 16.03 8.26 -0.53
C ALA A 73 17.07 7.34 -1.17
N LEU A 74 18.36 7.56 -0.87
CA LEU A 74 19.47 6.75 -1.38
C LEU A 74 19.44 5.34 -0.80
N ASN A 75 19.22 5.20 0.52
CA ASN A 75 19.05 3.89 1.14
C ASN A 75 17.85 3.13 0.56
N GLN A 76 16.72 3.82 0.33
CA GLN A 76 15.53 3.25 -0.31
C GLN A 76 15.79 2.84 -1.78
N ALA A 77 16.69 3.53 -2.47
CA ALA A 77 17.15 3.18 -3.82
C ALA A 77 18.21 2.05 -3.84
N GLY A 78 18.66 1.57 -2.67
CA GLY A 78 19.66 0.51 -2.55
C GLY A 78 21.10 0.99 -2.73
N GLU A 79 21.34 2.30 -2.66
CA GLU A 79 22.69 2.88 -2.74
C GLU A 79 23.53 2.54 -1.51
N VAL A 80 24.82 2.31 -1.71
CA VAL A 80 25.79 2.07 -0.64
C VAL A 80 26.48 3.40 -0.31
N ILE A 81 25.84 4.19 0.54
CA ILE A 81 26.22 5.61 0.73
C ILE A 81 27.47 5.84 1.58
N ASP A 82 28.06 4.80 2.17
CA ASP A 82 29.40 4.84 2.79
C ASP A 82 30.54 4.54 1.78
N ALA A 83 30.19 4.24 0.53
CA ALA A 83 31.16 3.93 -0.52
C ALA A 83 31.88 5.19 -1.06
N PRO A 84 33.09 5.05 -1.63
CA PRO A 84 33.87 6.17 -2.17
C PRO A 84 33.12 7.01 -3.22
N GLU A 85 32.17 6.42 -3.93
CA GLU A 85 31.32 7.08 -4.93
C GLU A 85 30.42 8.17 -4.31
N TRP A 86 30.06 8.01 -3.03
CA TRP A 86 29.29 8.95 -2.23
C TRP A 86 30.17 9.78 -1.28
N ALA A 87 31.48 9.79 -1.48
CA ALA A 87 32.44 10.49 -0.61
C ALA A 87 33.24 11.56 -1.37
N PRO A 88 32.60 12.62 -1.91
CA PRO A 88 33.33 13.74 -2.50
C PRO A 88 34.30 14.31 -1.45
N ALA A 89 35.57 14.48 -1.83
CA ALA A 89 36.66 14.87 -0.93
C ALA A 89 36.86 13.96 0.31
N GLY A 90 36.31 12.75 0.30
CA GLY A 90 36.48 11.74 1.34
C GLY A 90 35.48 11.80 2.50
N ASN A 91 34.42 12.61 2.42
CA ASN A 91 33.36 12.66 3.43
C ASN A 91 32.06 12.08 2.85
N THR A 92 31.51 11.07 3.51
CA THR A 92 30.24 10.41 3.15
C THR A 92 29.02 11.19 3.68
N PRO A 93 27.78 10.88 3.24
CA PRO A 93 26.57 11.41 3.85
C PRO A 93 26.45 11.10 5.35
N TRP A 94 26.94 9.92 5.78
CA TRP A 94 27.01 9.58 7.19
C TRP A 94 28.01 10.43 7.96
N ASP A 95 29.20 10.69 7.39
CA ASP A 95 30.18 11.59 8.01
C ASP A 95 29.60 12.99 8.19
N TYR A 96 28.89 13.51 7.17
CA TYR A 96 28.21 14.79 7.27
C TYR A 96 27.19 14.80 8.40
N LEU A 97 26.24 13.85 8.40
CA LEU A 97 25.17 13.79 9.39
C LEU A 97 25.72 13.70 10.82
N HIS A 98 26.73 12.87 11.05
CA HIS A 98 27.37 12.74 12.37
C HIS A 98 28.20 13.96 12.78
N SER A 99 28.64 14.79 11.83
CA SER A 99 29.37 16.03 12.11
C SER A 99 28.46 17.21 12.49
N CYS A 100 27.19 17.16 12.07
CA CYS A 100 26.22 18.24 12.29
C CYS A 100 26.09 18.61 13.78
N GLN A 101 26.06 19.91 14.06
CA GLN A 101 25.87 20.49 15.41
C GLN A 101 24.56 21.29 15.52
N GLU A 102 23.66 21.17 14.53
CA GLU A 102 22.35 21.82 14.56
C GLU A 102 21.50 21.19 15.68
N ASP A 103 20.89 22.03 16.52
CA ASP A 103 20.00 21.61 17.59
C ASP A 103 18.69 21.02 17.03
N LEU A 104 18.23 19.91 17.60
CA LEU A 104 16.92 19.33 17.29
C LEU A 104 15.84 20.02 18.13
N ILE A 105 15.17 21.02 17.54
CA ILE A 105 14.33 21.97 18.28
C ILE A 105 12.84 21.63 18.32
N ASN A 106 12.40 20.60 17.61
CA ASN A 106 11.00 20.16 17.61
C ASN A 106 10.92 18.63 17.42
N SER A 107 9.74 18.06 17.65
CA SER A 107 9.52 16.62 17.53
C SER A 107 9.73 16.08 16.11
N CYS A 108 9.43 16.89 15.09
CA CYS A 108 9.62 16.51 13.68
C CYS A 108 11.12 16.40 13.33
N ASP A 109 11.99 17.22 13.92
CA ASP A 109 13.44 17.12 13.74
C ASP A 109 14.01 15.85 14.38
N LEU A 110 13.53 15.49 15.59
CA LEU A 110 13.87 14.22 16.23
C LEU A 110 13.43 13.04 15.35
N ALA A 111 12.18 13.05 14.90
CA ALA A 111 11.60 11.99 14.10
C ALA A 111 12.30 11.82 12.75
N ARG A 112 12.53 12.91 12.01
CA ARG A 112 13.21 12.90 10.70
C ARG A 112 14.65 12.41 10.82
N THR A 113 15.36 12.80 11.88
CA THR A 113 16.73 12.33 12.12
C THR A 113 16.74 10.84 12.45
N LEU A 114 15.80 10.36 13.26
CA LEU A 114 15.66 8.93 13.57
C LEU A 114 15.34 8.12 12.31
N LEU A 115 14.40 8.58 11.47
CA LEU A 115 14.04 7.95 10.19
C LEU A 115 15.25 7.83 9.24
N ALA A 116 16.09 8.87 9.18
CA ALA A 116 17.32 8.81 8.38
C ALA A 116 18.29 7.74 8.89
N LEU A 117 18.56 7.72 10.21
CA LEU A 117 19.46 6.73 10.81
C LEU A 117 18.96 5.30 10.62
N THR A 118 17.67 5.05 10.89
CA THR A 118 17.08 3.71 10.77
C THR A 118 17.00 3.22 9.34
N SER A 119 16.85 4.12 8.35
CA SER A 119 16.92 3.74 6.93
C SER A 119 18.26 3.12 6.53
N GLY A 120 19.34 3.45 7.26
CA GLY A 120 20.69 2.93 7.06
C GLY A 120 21.10 1.82 8.04
N SER A 121 20.22 1.41 8.95
CA SER A 121 20.58 0.55 10.10
C SER A 121 21.68 1.14 11.02
N GLU A 122 21.75 2.47 11.13
CA GLU A 122 22.68 3.17 12.02
C GLU A 122 22.23 3.13 13.49
N GLU A 123 23.15 3.46 14.40
CA GLU A 123 22.81 3.64 15.82
C GLU A 123 21.82 4.80 16.00
N THR A 124 20.82 4.64 16.87
CA THR A 124 19.76 5.65 17.09
C THR A 124 20.16 6.76 18.09
N GLU A 125 21.45 6.84 18.45
CA GLU A 125 22.01 7.90 19.28
C GLU A 125 22.58 8.99 18.37
N TYR A 126 22.14 10.23 18.57
CA TYR A 126 22.55 11.36 17.75
C TYR A 126 22.87 12.56 18.65
N GLN A 127 24.07 13.13 18.51
CA GLN A 127 24.56 14.22 19.37
C GLN A 127 24.44 13.92 20.88
N GLY A 128 24.61 12.65 21.28
CA GLY A 128 24.46 12.19 22.67
C GLY A 128 23.00 12.07 23.16
N ILE A 129 22.03 12.22 22.26
CA ILE A 129 20.60 12.05 22.53
C ILE A 129 20.19 10.66 22.04
N ASN A 130 19.61 9.85 22.91
CA ASN A 130 18.90 8.65 22.49
C ASN A 130 17.55 9.05 21.87
N LEU A 131 17.47 9.12 20.54
CA LEU A 131 16.30 9.65 19.83
C LEU A 131 15.04 8.85 20.11
N VAL A 132 15.14 7.51 20.18
CA VAL A 132 14.01 6.63 20.52
C VAL A 132 13.44 7.00 21.89
N GLN A 133 14.28 7.07 22.92
CA GLN A 133 13.82 7.40 24.28
C GLN A 133 13.31 8.83 24.38
N GLN A 134 13.93 9.76 23.65
CA GLN A 134 13.48 11.15 23.59
C GLN A 134 12.07 11.23 22.98
N ILE A 135 11.82 10.57 21.85
CA ILE A 135 10.49 10.56 21.21
C ILE A 135 9.46 9.85 22.10
N LEU A 136 9.79 8.69 22.70
CA LEU A 136 8.93 8.01 23.66
C LEU A 136 8.51 8.91 24.83
N SER A 137 9.41 9.77 25.30
CA SER A 137 9.13 10.71 26.40
C SER A 137 8.14 11.82 26.04
N LEU A 138 7.85 12.03 24.74
CA LEU A 138 6.89 13.03 24.27
C LEU A 138 5.44 12.52 24.32
N GLN A 139 5.20 11.26 24.67
CA GLN A 139 3.85 10.75 24.77
C GLN A 139 3.11 11.29 26.00
N GLN A 140 1.93 11.83 25.79
CA GLN A 140 1.07 12.44 26.81
C GLN A 140 0.06 11.42 27.37
N GLU A 141 -0.61 11.74 28.48
CA GLU A 141 -1.55 10.83 29.16
C GLU A 141 -2.73 10.36 28.29
N ASN A 142 -3.17 11.22 27.36
CA ASN A 142 -4.21 10.94 26.36
C ASN A 142 -3.66 10.21 25.10
N GLY A 143 -2.38 9.82 25.09
CA GLY A 143 -1.77 8.96 24.07
C GLY A 143 -1.06 9.69 22.93
N HIS A 144 -1.35 10.97 22.68
CA HIS A 144 -0.68 11.69 21.59
C HIS A 144 0.77 12.04 21.93
N PHE A 145 1.58 12.29 20.90
CA PHE A 145 2.96 12.72 21.08
C PHE A 145 3.03 14.22 20.81
N ALA A 146 3.52 14.97 21.78
CA ALA A 146 3.69 16.42 21.68
C ALA A 146 4.84 16.90 22.56
N TRP A 147 5.67 17.78 22.02
CA TRP A 147 6.65 18.48 22.83
C TRP A 147 6.03 19.74 23.45
N LEU A 148 5.38 19.57 24.60
CA LEU A 148 4.61 20.65 25.25
C LEU A 148 5.44 21.91 25.53
N SER A 149 6.71 21.78 25.94
CA SER A 149 7.58 22.94 26.18
C SER A 149 7.91 23.73 24.91
N GLN A 150 7.73 23.12 23.73
CA GLN A 150 7.89 23.75 22.41
C GLN A 150 6.55 24.21 21.82
N GLY A 151 5.43 24.06 22.55
CA GLY A 151 4.11 24.53 22.12
C GLY A 151 3.38 23.61 21.14
N GLU A 152 3.76 22.33 21.07
CA GLU A 152 3.23 21.37 20.09
C GLU A 152 1.93 20.65 20.52
N GLU A 153 1.23 21.15 21.54
CA GLU A 153 0.06 20.45 22.14
C GLU A 153 -1.05 20.12 21.12
N ALA A 154 -1.24 20.98 20.11
CA ALA A 154 -2.25 20.81 19.07
C ALA A 154 -1.69 20.23 17.76
N PHE A 155 -0.40 19.87 17.71
CA PHE A 155 0.26 19.50 16.46
C PHE A 155 -0.01 18.03 16.15
N ILE A 156 -0.83 17.81 15.12
CA ILE A 156 -1.10 16.48 14.57
C ILE A 156 0.18 15.92 13.96
N ASN A 157 1.02 16.77 13.38
CA ASN A 157 2.31 16.35 12.81
C ASN A 157 3.28 15.80 13.88
N SER A 158 3.39 16.44 15.04
CA SER A 158 4.21 15.91 16.14
C SER A 158 3.84 14.47 16.49
N HIS A 159 2.54 14.17 16.48
CA HIS A 159 2.03 12.83 16.68
C HIS A 159 2.42 11.88 15.54
N ILE A 160 2.04 12.22 14.30
CA ILE A 160 2.28 11.39 13.11
C ILE A 160 3.76 11.06 12.95
N TRP A 161 4.64 12.06 13.00
CA TRP A 161 6.08 11.88 12.81
C TRP A 161 6.71 11.00 13.89
N SER A 162 6.24 11.12 15.14
CA SER A 162 6.69 10.25 16.24
C SER A 162 6.33 8.79 15.98
N ILE A 163 5.11 8.51 15.49
CA ILE A 163 4.66 7.15 15.14
C ILE A 163 5.51 6.56 14.01
N LEU A 164 5.72 7.31 12.92
CA LEU A 164 6.56 6.88 11.79
C LEU A 164 7.99 6.55 12.26
N ALA A 165 8.59 7.44 13.06
CA ALA A 165 9.97 7.29 13.50
C ALA A 165 10.15 6.12 14.48
N LEU A 166 9.24 5.95 15.45
CA LEU A 166 9.30 4.81 16.38
C LEU A 166 9.12 3.48 15.65
N HIS A 167 8.19 3.41 14.69
CA HIS A 167 8.02 2.22 13.89
C HIS A 167 9.27 1.89 13.06
N SER A 168 9.92 2.89 12.47
CA SER A 168 11.18 2.68 11.72
C SER A 168 12.33 2.12 12.57
N ALA A 169 12.27 2.33 13.89
CA ALA A 169 13.24 1.82 14.85
C ALA A 169 12.80 0.49 15.50
N ASP A 170 11.78 -0.18 14.95
CA ASP A 170 11.15 -1.38 15.50
C ASP A 170 10.68 -1.22 16.97
N GLN A 171 10.23 -0.01 17.33
CA GLN A 171 9.78 0.29 18.70
C GLN A 171 8.26 0.24 18.82
N SER A 172 7.79 -0.42 19.87
CA SER A 172 6.36 -0.43 20.22
C SER A 172 5.92 0.94 20.75
N ILE A 173 4.77 1.41 20.31
CA ILE A 173 4.13 2.63 20.82
C ILE A 173 3.41 2.30 22.14
N PRO A 174 3.76 2.93 23.27
CA PRO A 174 3.02 2.76 24.51
C PRO A 174 1.60 3.32 24.36
N GLU A 175 0.63 2.85 25.14
CA GLU A 175 -0.76 3.32 25.06
C GLU A 175 -1.33 3.38 23.61
N LEU A 176 -0.95 2.42 22.76
CA LEU A 176 -1.23 2.39 21.31
C LEU A 176 -2.68 2.74 20.96
N GLU A 177 -3.64 2.17 21.68
CA GLU A 177 -5.07 2.43 21.41
C GLU A 177 -5.46 3.88 21.69
N LYS A 178 -4.87 4.54 22.71
CA LYS A 178 -5.11 5.96 22.96
C LYS A 178 -4.43 6.84 21.92
N ALA A 179 -3.20 6.51 21.53
CA ALA A 179 -2.47 7.19 20.45
C ALA A 179 -3.30 7.17 19.15
N LYS A 180 -3.76 5.99 18.76
CA LYS A 180 -4.61 5.79 17.58
C LYS A 180 -5.93 6.55 17.69
N GLN A 181 -6.66 6.39 18.80
CA GLN A 181 -7.94 7.05 19.02
C GLN A 181 -7.80 8.58 18.99
N TRP A 182 -6.72 9.12 19.54
CA TRP A 182 -6.44 10.55 19.48
C TRP A 182 -6.35 11.04 18.04
N LEU A 183 -5.58 10.34 17.18
CA LEU A 183 -5.49 10.72 15.77
C LEU A 183 -6.85 10.59 15.07
N VAL A 184 -7.60 9.51 15.29
CA VAL A 184 -8.96 9.35 14.71
C VAL A 184 -9.88 10.52 15.04
N GLU A 185 -9.84 11.01 16.29
CA GLU A 185 -10.67 12.14 16.75
C GLU A 185 -10.26 13.50 16.17
N ARG A 186 -9.10 13.59 15.49
CA ARG A 186 -8.61 14.80 14.82
C ARG A 186 -8.91 14.86 13.33
N GLN A 187 -9.60 13.85 12.78
CA GLN A 187 -10.05 13.92 11.39
C GLN A 187 -11.06 15.07 11.24
N ASN A 188 -10.81 15.94 10.26
CA ASN A 188 -11.74 17.02 9.92
C ASN A 188 -13.04 16.47 9.32
N THR A 189 -14.08 17.30 9.28
CA THR A 189 -15.40 16.88 8.79
C THR A 189 -15.39 16.47 7.31
N ASP A 190 -14.45 16.97 6.53
CA ASP A 190 -14.24 16.62 5.12
C ASP A 190 -13.53 15.27 4.91
N GLY A 191 -13.08 14.62 6.00
CA GLY A 191 -12.38 13.35 5.97
C GLY A 191 -10.86 13.47 5.91
N GLY A 192 -10.31 14.66 5.75
CA GLY A 192 -8.87 14.87 5.74
C GLY A 192 -8.29 15.22 7.11
N PHE A 193 -6.98 15.49 7.11
CA PHE A 193 -6.20 15.98 8.24
C PHE A 193 -5.39 17.19 7.81
N GLY A 194 -5.19 18.13 8.74
CA GLY A 194 -4.19 19.20 8.61
C GLY A 194 -3.09 19.02 9.66
N TRP A 195 -2.00 19.77 9.53
CA TRP A 195 -0.82 19.64 10.41
C TRP A 195 -1.09 19.94 11.89
N CYS A 196 -2.18 20.64 12.20
CA CYS A 196 -2.56 21.07 13.54
C CYS A 196 -4.09 21.09 13.68
N GLU A 197 -4.58 20.89 14.91
CA GLU A 197 -6.00 20.92 15.21
C GLU A 197 -6.67 22.23 14.76
N GLY A 198 -7.79 22.10 14.03
CA GLY A 198 -8.57 23.23 13.54
C GLY A 198 -8.03 23.89 12.27
N ILE A 199 -6.91 23.40 11.72
CA ILE A 199 -6.43 23.80 10.39
C ILE A 199 -7.16 22.98 9.32
N PRO A 200 -7.51 23.59 8.17
CA PRO A 200 -8.06 22.86 7.02
C PRO A 200 -7.21 21.66 6.62
N SER A 201 -7.87 20.63 6.11
CA SER A 201 -7.21 19.44 5.61
C SER A 201 -6.36 19.74 4.37
N ASP A 202 -5.30 18.97 4.17
CA ASP A 202 -4.54 18.92 2.92
C ASP A 202 -4.07 17.49 2.57
N ALA A 203 -3.57 17.30 1.35
CA ALA A 203 -3.17 15.98 0.86
C ALA A 203 -1.95 15.41 1.59
N ASP A 204 -1.01 16.26 2.02
CA ASP A 204 0.26 15.83 2.61
C ASP A 204 0.01 15.28 4.01
N ASP A 205 -0.66 16.07 4.85
CA ASP A 205 -0.97 15.70 6.23
C ASP A 205 -2.00 14.55 6.27
N THR A 206 -2.96 14.52 5.34
CA THR A 206 -3.90 13.38 5.21
C THR A 206 -3.18 12.09 4.82
N ALA A 207 -2.26 12.14 3.86
CA ALA A 207 -1.48 10.97 3.47
C ALA A 207 -0.57 10.48 4.61
N ALA A 208 0.08 11.40 5.33
CA ALA A 208 0.90 11.07 6.49
C ALA A 208 0.05 10.47 7.64
N ALA A 209 -1.17 10.98 7.86
CA ALA A 209 -2.10 10.45 8.84
C ALA A 209 -2.56 9.02 8.50
N ILE A 210 -2.88 8.74 7.22
CA ILE A 210 -3.18 7.37 6.75
C ILE A 210 -2.03 6.42 7.13
N ARG A 211 -0.79 6.81 6.83
CA ARG A 211 0.37 5.97 7.14
C ARG A 211 0.51 5.73 8.64
N ALA A 212 0.39 6.76 9.47
CA ALA A 212 0.45 6.60 10.92
C ALA A 212 -0.67 5.68 11.45
N LEU A 213 -1.90 5.81 10.94
CA LEU A 213 -3.03 4.94 11.30
C LEU A 213 -2.76 3.47 10.91
N MET A 214 -2.25 3.23 9.70
CA MET A 214 -1.86 1.89 9.24
C MET A 214 -0.80 1.28 10.17
N LEU A 215 0.23 2.05 10.55
CA LEU A 215 1.27 1.58 11.47
C LEU A 215 0.77 1.34 12.89
N MET A 216 -0.32 1.99 13.30
CA MET A 216 -1.01 1.75 14.56
C MET A 216 -2.06 0.61 14.47
N GLY A 217 -2.12 -0.09 13.33
CA GLY A 217 -2.93 -1.30 13.16
C GLY A 217 -4.36 -1.08 12.70
N GLU A 218 -4.70 0.08 12.13
CA GLU A 218 -5.98 0.25 11.43
C GLU A 218 -6.05 -0.67 10.20
N ASP A 219 -7.15 -1.40 10.04
CA ASP A 219 -7.42 -2.20 8.85
C ASP A 219 -8.06 -1.30 7.78
N PRO A 220 -7.39 -1.03 6.64
CA PRO A 220 -7.91 -0.09 5.63
C PRO A 220 -9.24 -0.54 5.02
N ASP A 221 -9.54 -1.84 5.03
CA ASP A 221 -10.81 -2.38 4.49
C ASP A 221 -12.00 -2.13 5.44
N GLN A 222 -11.75 -1.88 6.72
CA GLN A 222 -12.77 -1.74 7.77
C GLN A 222 -12.79 -0.35 8.43
N SER A 223 -11.71 0.40 8.27
CA SER A 223 -11.50 1.68 8.95
C SER A 223 -12.29 2.80 8.27
N GLU A 224 -13.31 3.31 8.96
CA GLU A 224 -14.08 4.47 8.47
C GLU A 224 -13.17 5.70 8.30
N VAL A 225 -12.23 5.93 9.22
CA VAL A 225 -11.29 7.05 9.15
C VAL A 225 -10.40 6.94 7.92
N ILE A 226 -9.82 5.77 7.61
CA ILE A 226 -9.00 5.59 6.41
C ILE A 226 -9.84 5.77 5.14
N ASN A 227 -11.04 5.18 5.08
CA ASN A 227 -11.92 5.30 3.92
C ASN A 227 -12.31 6.76 3.63
N ARG A 228 -12.57 7.55 4.68
CA ARG A 228 -12.83 8.99 4.57
C ARG A 228 -11.60 9.77 4.14
N SER A 229 -10.41 9.42 4.63
CA SER A 229 -9.14 10.02 4.20
C SER A 229 -8.85 9.73 2.72
N LEU A 230 -9.06 8.49 2.26
CA LEU A 230 -8.89 8.14 0.85
C LEU A 230 -9.90 8.89 -0.05
N ALA A 231 -11.14 9.05 0.41
CA ALA A 231 -12.14 9.86 -0.30
C ALA A 231 -11.75 11.34 -0.35
N TYR A 232 -11.21 11.88 0.74
CA TYR A 232 -10.66 13.24 0.78
C TYR A 232 -9.50 13.39 -0.20
N LEU A 233 -8.51 12.50 -0.17
CA LEU A 233 -7.41 12.50 -1.15
C LEU A 233 -7.95 12.45 -2.58
N LYS A 234 -8.89 11.56 -2.89
CA LYS A 234 -9.48 11.50 -4.24
C LYS A 234 -10.12 12.83 -4.67
N SER A 235 -10.66 13.61 -3.73
CA SER A 235 -11.20 14.95 -3.99
C SER A 235 -10.12 16.01 -4.24
N CYS A 236 -8.91 15.81 -3.71
CA CYS A 236 -7.75 16.68 -3.94
C CYS A 236 -7.08 16.44 -5.31
N GLN A 237 -7.36 15.31 -5.97
CA GLN A 237 -6.68 14.94 -7.21
C GLN A 237 -7.03 15.91 -8.34
N GLY A 238 -6.00 16.56 -8.88
CA GLY A 238 -6.09 17.51 -9.99
C GLY A 238 -6.44 16.87 -11.32
N GLN A 239 -6.82 17.70 -12.30
CA GLN A 239 -7.13 17.26 -13.68
C GLN A 239 -5.92 16.71 -14.43
N ASP A 240 -4.72 16.98 -13.91
CA ASP A 240 -3.43 16.48 -14.38
C ASP A 240 -3.00 15.17 -13.68
N GLY A 241 -3.84 14.62 -12.80
CA GLY A 241 -3.59 13.38 -12.07
C GLY A 241 -2.81 13.55 -10.76
N GLY A 242 -2.18 14.71 -10.55
CA GLY A 242 -1.38 15.00 -9.36
C GLY A 242 -2.18 15.54 -8.18
N PHE A 243 -1.48 15.82 -7.08
CA PHE A 243 -2.03 16.26 -5.81
C PHE A 243 -1.35 17.54 -5.33
N SER A 244 -2.06 18.35 -4.54
CA SER A 244 -1.54 19.59 -3.97
C SER A 244 -1.69 19.61 -2.45
N SER A 245 -0.88 20.43 -1.78
CA SER A 245 -0.93 20.64 -0.33
C SER A 245 -2.12 21.51 0.13
N GLY A 246 -3.17 21.63 -0.68
CA GLY A 246 -4.55 21.90 -0.24
C GLY A 246 -4.92 23.26 0.38
N TYR A 247 -4.07 24.29 0.38
CA TYR A 247 -4.43 25.55 1.06
C TYR A 247 -5.46 26.41 0.33
N MET A 248 -5.68 26.25 -0.99
CA MET A 248 -6.71 26.98 -1.73
C MET A 248 -7.29 26.21 -2.92
N ASN A 249 -8.57 26.48 -3.20
CA ASN A 249 -9.24 26.13 -4.45
C ASN A 249 -8.46 26.76 -5.64
N GLY A 250 -7.74 25.94 -6.41
CA GLY A 250 -6.84 26.38 -7.48
C GLY A 250 -5.35 26.12 -7.25
N ASP A 251 -4.97 25.48 -6.14
CA ASP A 251 -3.58 25.06 -5.91
C ASP A 251 -3.15 23.99 -6.92
N LYS A 252 -1.95 24.20 -7.49
CA LYS A 252 -1.37 23.32 -8.51
C LYS A 252 -0.80 22.07 -7.88
N SER A 253 -0.97 20.95 -8.58
CA SER A 253 -0.33 19.69 -8.25
C SER A 253 1.20 19.85 -8.14
N ASN A 254 1.82 19.13 -7.20
CA ASN A 254 3.26 19.21 -6.93
C ASN A 254 3.85 17.84 -6.54
N GLY A 255 5.13 17.64 -6.85
CA GLY A 255 5.80 16.35 -6.72
C GLY A 255 6.01 15.89 -5.27
N SER A 256 6.06 16.81 -4.31
CA SER A 256 6.17 16.46 -2.89
C SER A 256 4.85 15.88 -2.37
N SER A 257 3.72 16.49 -2.72
CA SER A 257 2.38 15.99 -2.39
C SER A 257 2.11 14.65 -3.08
N ASP A 258 2.48 14.51 -4.35
CA ASP A 258 2.37 13.24 -5.07
C ASP A 258 3.13 12.14 -4.35
N ALA A 259 4.37 12.40 -3.94
CA ALA A 259 5.21 11.44 -3.24
C ALA A 259 4.56 10.97 -1.93
N TRP A 260 3.92 11.85 -1.15
CA TRP A 260 3.19 11.45 0.05
C TRP A 260 1.97 10.60 -0.25
N VAL A 261 1.18 11.01 -1.24
CA VAL A 261 -0.04 10.30 -1.64
C VAL A 261 0.29 8.90 -2.15
N ILE A 262 1.29 8.74 -3.03
CA ILE A 262 1.75 7.44 -3.51
C ILE A 262 2.04 6.50 -2.33
N GLN A 263 2.82 6.97 -1.34
CA GLN A 263 3.16 6.16 -0.17
C GLN A 263 1.92 5.76 0.65
N ALA A 264 0.95 6.67 0.81
CA ALA A 264 -0.29 6.36 1.50
C ALA A 264 -1.17 5.35 0.73
N LEU A 265 -1.26 5.47 -0.60
CA LEU A 265 -2.00 4.52 -1.44
C LEU A 265 -1.38 3.12 -1.35
N LEU A 266 -0.06 3.04 -1.54
CA LEU A 266 0.67 1.77 -1.42
C LEU A 266 0.51 1.15 -0.02
N SER A 267 0.50 1.96 1.05
CA SER A 267 0.28 1.45 2.42
C SER A 267 -1.12 0.90 2.67
N THR A 268 -2.12 1.35 1.92
CA THR A 268 -3.52 0.90 2.04
C THR A 268 -3.87 -0.20 1.04
N GLY A 269 -2.89 -0.70 0.27
CA GLY A 269 -3.12 -1.67 -0.80
C GLY A 269 -3.81 -1.09 -2.04
N GLN A 270 -3.95 0.24 -2.11
CA GLN A 270 -4.48 0.94 -3.27
C GLN A 270 -3.38 1.06 -4.34
N TRP A 271 -3.66 0.62 -5.56
CA TRP A 271 -2.68 0.71 -6.65
C TRP A 271 -2.69 2.10 -7.29
N PRO A 272 -1.59 2.90 -7.24
CA PRO A 272 -1.57 4.26 -7.75
C PRO A 272 -1.81 4.38 -9.26
N LEU A 273 -1.49 3.33 -10.04
CA LEU A 273 -1.73 3.28 -11.49
C LEU A 273 -3.16 2.79 -11.84
N SER A 274 -3.99 2.49 -10.83
CA SER A 274 -5.38 2.09 -11.07
C SER A 274 -6.15 3.22 -11.76
N PRO A 275 -7.07 2.91 -12.70
CA PRO A 275 -8.01 3.90 -13.24
C PRO A 275 -8.80 4.65 -12.15
N PHE A 276 -9.03 4.02 -11.00
CA PHE A 276 -9.65 4.68 -9.84
C PHE A 276 -8.83 5.88 -9.37
N TRP A 277 -7.51 5.82 -9.44
CA TRP A 277 -6.57 6.89 -9.07
C TRP A 277 -6.12 7.72 -10.27
N ALA A 278 -6.97 7.83 -11.30
CA ALA A 278 -6.73 8.71 -12.45
C ALA A 278 -7.78 9.83 -12.57
N GLN A 279 -7.39 10.92 -13.22
CA GLN A 279 -8.22 12.03 -13.71
C GLN A 279 -7.79 12.35 -15.15
N ASN A 280 -8.73 12.42 -16.09
CA ASN A 280 -8.44 12.62 -17.53
C ASN A 280 -7.37 11.67 -18.10
N ASN A 281 -7.35 10.41 -17.63
CA ASN A 281 -6.33 9.40 -17.97
C ASN A 281 -4.91 9.68 -17.46
N TYR A 282 -4.74 10.66 -16.57
CA TYR A 282 -3.49 10.90 -15.85
C TYR A 282 -3.65 10.46 -14.40
N ASN A 283 -2.76 9.60 -13.92
CA ASN A 283 -2.66 9.25 -12.51
C ASN A 283 -1.52 10.04 -11.82
N VAL A 284 -1.36 9.84 -10.51
CA VAL A 284 -0.34 10.53 -9.70
C VAL A 284 1.08 10.26 -10.17
N ILE A 285 1.34 9.07 -10.73
CA ILE A 285 2.66 8.70 -11.26
C ILE A 285 2.92 9.45 -12.56
N ASP A 286 1.94 9.53 -13.47
CA ASP A 286 2.08 10.30 -14.70
C ASP A 286 2.43 11.77 -14.42
N HIS A 287 1.77 12.37 -13.42
CA HIS A 287 2.08 13.74 -13.00
C HIS A 287 3.49 13.83 -12.41
N LEU A 288 3.84 12.98 -11.44
CA LEU A 288 5.16 12.99 -10.79
C LEU A 288 6.30 12.82 -11.81
N LEU A 289 6.19 11.84 -12.71
CA LEU A 289 7.19 11.60 -13.76
C LEU A 289 7.29 12.78 -14.74
N GLY A 290 6.17 13.46 -15.02
CA GLY A 290 6.14 14.68 -15.81
C GLY A 290 6.89 15.86 -15.17
N LEU A 291 7.22 15.79 -13.88
CA LEU A 291 8.02 16.80 -13.18
C LEU A 291 9.53 16.52 -13.21
N GLN A 292 9.98 15.34 -13.67
CA GLN A 292 11.41 15.06 -13.82
C GLN A 292 11.95 15.72 -15.07
N ASP A 293 13.05 16.47 -14.94
CA ASP A 293 13.71 17.10 -16.07
C ASP A 293 14.85 16.24 -16.66
N ALA A 294 15.48 16.74 -17.72
CA ALA A 294 16.56 16.02 -18.41
C ALA A 294 17.84 15.84 -17.56
N SER A 295 18.02 16.64 -16.51
CA SER A 295 19.14 16.50 -15.57
C SER A 295 18.85 15.52 -14.44
N GLY A 296 17.59 15.10 -14.29
CA GLY A 296 17.15 14.04 -13.37
C GLY A 296 16.53 14.54 -12.07
N PHE A 297 16.54 15.84 -11.78
CA PHE A 297 15.82 16.37 -10.64
C PHE A 297 14.33 16.54 -10.93
N PHE A 298 13.53 16.51 -9.87
CA PHE A 298 12.10 16.76 -9.93
C PHE A 298 11.79 18.21 -9.60
N HIS A 299 11.06 18.89 -10.49
CA HIS A 299 10.46 20.19 -10.20
C HIS A 299 9.41 20.06 -9.09
N TYR A 300 9.22 21.13 -8.31
CA TYR A 300 8.16 21.14 -7.31
C TYR A 300 6.79 21.10 -7.99
N THR A 301 6.56 22.01 -8.93
CA THR A 301 5.41 21.95 -9.86
C THR A 301 5.90 22.32 -11.25
N ALA A 302 5.10 22.09 -12.30
CA ALA A 302 5.51 22.33 -13.68
C ALA A 302 6.07 23.75 -13.88
N GLY A 303 7.36 23.83 -14.22
CA GLY A 303 8.09 25.09 -14.44
C GLY A 303 8.50 25.86 -13.18
N VAL A 304 8.32 25.29 -11.98
CA VAL A 304 8.72 25.89 -10.69
C VAL A 304 9.70 24.98 -9.97
N THR A 305 10.89 25.50 -9.70
CA THR A 305 11.91 24.83 -8.91
C THR A 305 11.90 25.40 -7.49
N ALA A 306 11.53 24.57 -6.51
CA ALA A 306 11.60 24.89 -5.09
C ALA A 306 12.18 23.68 -4.36
N GLY A 307 13.28 23.87 -3.62
CA GLY A 307 13.99 22.77 -2.94
C GLY A 307 14.22 21.52 -3.81
N PRO A 308 14.87 21.65 -4.98
CA PRO A 308 14.98 20.55 -5.96
C PRO A 308 15.68 19.32 -5.39
N VAL A 309 16.62 19.49 -4.46
CA VAL A 309 17.31 18.37 -3.81
C VAL A 309 16.35 17.56 -2.94
N GLN A 310 15.58 18.24 -2.08
CA GLN A 310 14.59 17.59 -1.23
C GLN A 310 13.42 17.02 -2.03
N THR A 311 12.90 17.76 -3.02
CA THR A 311 11.80 17.30 -3.89
C THR A 311 12.20 16.05 -4.68
N THR A 312 13.45 15.99 -5.15
CA THR A 312 13.97 14.79 -5.82
C THR A 312 14.11 13.62 -4.85
N ALA A 313 14.56 13.87 -3.62
CA ALA A 313 14.65 12.84 -2.60
C ALA A 313 13.28 12.24 -2.25
N THR A 314 12.25 13.06 -2.07
CA THR A 314 10.89 12.57 -1.77
C THR A 314 10.28 11.81 -2.95
N ALA A 315 10.47 12.31 -4.18
CA ALA A 315 10.04 11.61 -5.39
C ALA A 315 10.75 10.25 -5.54
N LEU A 316 12.06 10.20 -5.29
CA LEU A 316 12.85 8.97 -5.34
C LEU A 316 12.35 7.92 -4.33
N ILE A 317 12.05 8.32 -3.09
CA ILE A 317 11.45 7.41 -2.09
C ILE A 317 10.16 6.79 -2.63
N ALA A 318 9.26 7.62 -3.17
CA ALA A 318 7.97 7.15 -3.68
C ALA A 318 8.11 6.22 -4.90
N LEU A 319 8.99 6.56 -5.84
CA LEU A 319 9.26 5.73 -7.03
C LEU A 319 9.89 4.39 -6.66
N CYS A 320 10.86 4.38 -5.75
CA CYS A 320 11.47 3.13 -5.28
C CYS A 320 10.45 2.22 -4.57
N GLN A 321 9.58 2.79 -3.73
CA GLN A 321 8.52 2.00 -3.09
C GLN A 321 7.51 1.45 -4.11
N LEU A 322 7.15 2.24 -5.11
CA LEU A 322 6.29 1.80 -6.20
C LEU A 322 6.95 0.69 -7.01
N ALA A 323 8.22 0.83 -7.38
CA ALA A 323 8.98 -0.18 -8.10
C ALA A 323 9.03 -1.49 -7.30
N GLN A 324 9.32 -1.44 -6.00
CA GLN A 324 9.33 -2.61 -5.12
C GLN A 324 7.97 -3.32 -5.02
N GLN A 325 6.86 -2.59 -5.13
CA GLN A 325 5.52 -3.18 -5.18
C GLN A 325 5.08 -3.59 -6.60
N ALA A 326 5.73 -3.06 -7.64
CA ALA A 326 5.46 -3.33 -9.05
C ALA A 326 6.26 -4.51 -9.62
N GLU A 327 7.41 -4.82 -9.03
CA GLU A 327 8.20 -6.00 -9.41
C GLU A 327 7.29 -7.24 -9.36
N PRO A 328 7.15 -8.00 -10.45
CA PRO A 328 6.67 -9.36 -10.33
C PRO A 328 7.70 -10.04 -9.43
N VAL A 329 7.32 -10.42 -8.20
CA VAL A 329 8.15 -11.19 -7.27
C VAL A 329 9.03 -12.13 -8.09
N GLU A 330 10.35 -11.84 -8.15
CA GLU A 330 11.29 -12.64 -8.93
C GLU A 330 10.99 -14.10 -8.64
N THR A 331 10.56 -14.84 -9.66
CA THR A 331 10.32 -16.27 -9.53
C THR A 331 11.63 -16.91 -9.06
N PRO A 332 11.71 -17.46 -7.84
CA PRO A 332 12.79 -18.38 -7.56
C PRO A 332 12.56 -19.57 -8.49
N GLY A 333 13.60 -19.96 -9.23
CA GLY A 333 13.63 -21.26 -9.90
C GLY A 333 13.25 -22.38 -8.94
N PRO A 334 12.81 -23.55 -9.44
CA PRO A 334 11.94 -24.46 -8.72
C PRO A 334 12.59 -24.99 -7.44
N ALA A 335 12.25 -24.35 -6.35
CA ALA A 335 12.20 -24.90 -5.02
C ALA A 335 10.80 -24.56 -4.52
N GLU A 336 10.00 -25.59 -4.23
CA GLU A 336 8.68 -25.47 -3.64
C GLU A 336 8.72 -24.52 -2.42
N LYS A 337 8.33 -23.26 -2.62
CA LYS A 337 7.88 -22.40 -1.53
C LYS A 337 6.37 -22.55 -1.46
N THR A 338 5.94 -23.44 -0.57
CA THR A 338 4.58 -23.44 -0.04
C THR A 338 4.23 -22.01 0.39
N ARG A 339 3.23 -21.39 -0.24
CA ARG A 339 2.66 -20.11 0.24
C ARG A 339 2.00 -20.41 1.59
N SER A 340 2.69 -20.10 2.68
CA SER A 340 2.16 -20.30 4.04
C SER A 340 1.43 -19.04 4.50
N PHE A 341 0.17 -19.16 4.91
CA PHE A 341 -0.54 -18.10 5.64
C PHE A 341 -0.48 -18.38 7.14
N THR A 342 -0.50 -17.33 7.94
CA THR A 342 -0.44 -17.41 9.41
C THR A 342 -1.66 -18.12 10.03
N ASP A 343 -2.78 -18.16 9.31
CA ASP A 343 -4.07 -18.70 9.76
C ASP A 343 -4.61 -19.84 8.87
N LEU A 344 -3.80 -20.37 7.95
CA LEU A 344 -4.19 -21.44 7.03
C LEU A 344 -3.22 -22.62 7.10
N SER A 345 -3.60 -23.66 7.86
CA SER A 345 -2.87 -24.92 7.95
C SER A 345 -3.08 -25.79 6.70
N ASP A 346 -2.06 -26.53 6.27
CA ASP A 346 -2.13 -27.53 5.19
C ASP A 346 -3.19 -28.63 5.45
N SER A 347 -3.56 -28.84 6.71
CA SER A 347 -4.64 -29.76 7.12
C SER A 347 -6.04 -29.14 7.08
N TYR A 348 -6.16 -27.86 6.76
CA TYR A 348 -7.45 -27.17 6.67
C TYR A 348 -8.27 -27.74 5.51
N TRP A 349 -9.56 -27.98 5.75
CA TRP A 349 -10.41 -28.77 4.84
C TRP A 349 -10.51 -28.20 3.42
N ALA A 350 -10.42 -26.87 3.28
CA ALA A 350 -10.46 -26.18 1.98
C ALA A 350 -9.07 -25.77 1.47
N TYR A 351 -7.98 -26.20 2.11
CA TYR A 351 -6.62 -25.76 1.80
C TYR A 351 -6.29 -25.89 0.32
N ALA A 352 -6.51 -27.08 -0.27
CA ALA A 352 -6.24 -27.33 -1.68
C ALA A 352 -7.00 -26.36 -2.61
N ALA A 353 -8.29 -26.14 -2.35
CA ALA A 353 -9.10 -25.23 -3.15
C ALA A 353 -8.65 -23.78 -3.02
N ILE A 354 -8.26 -23.37 -1.82
CA ILE A 354 -7.74 -22.02 -1.55
C ILE A 354 -6.42 -21.83 -2.30
N MET A 355 -5.50 -22.77 -2.18
CA MET A 355 -4.17 -22.69 -2.82
C MET A 355 -4.27 -22.68 -4.34
N GLU A 356 -5.14 -23.50 -4.93
CA GLU A 356 -5.37 -23.51 -6.38
C GLU A 356 -5.88 -22.15 -6.89
N LEU A 357 -6.88 -21.57 -6.20
CA LEU A 357 -7.43 -20.28 -6.61
C LEU A 357 -6.48 -19.11 -6.33
N LEU A 358 -5.59 -19.23 -5.34
CA LEU A 358 -4.50 -18.30 -5.11
C LEU A 358 -3.44 -18.40 -6.21
N GLU A 359 -3.09 -19.60 -6.65
CA GLU A 359 -2.15 -19.84 -7.74
C GLU A 359 -2.69 -19.28 -9.06
N ALA A 360 -3.99 -19.46 -9.31
CA ALA A 360 -4.70 -18.90 -10.46
C ALA A 360 -4.99 -17.38 -10.37
N GLY A 361 -4.57 -16.70 -9.30
CA GLY A 361 -4.76 -15.24 -9.13
C GLY A 361 -6.22 -14.80 -8.91
N ILE A 362 -7.11 -15.74 -8.61
CA ILE A 362 -8.55 -15.51 -8.37
C ILE A 362 -8.76 -15.00 -6.94
N LEU A 363 -7.98 -15.53 -6.02
CA LEU A 363 -7.92 -15.12 -4.62
C LEU A 363 -6.60 -14.44 -4.31
N THR A 364 -6.60 -13.65 -3.24
CA THR A 364 -5.41 -13.05 -2.64
C THR A 364 -5.49 -13.19 -1.12
N GLY A 365 -4.32 -13.24 -0.48
CA GLY A 365 -4.19 -13.09 0.97
C GLY A 365 -4.24 -11.62 1.39
N TYR A 366 -4.16 -11.41 2.70
CA TYR A 366 -4.09 -10.08 3.30
C TYR A 366 -2.62 -9.65 3.49
N PRO A 367 -2.33 -8.34 3.55
CA PRO A 367 -0.98 -7.82 3.79
C PRO A 367 -0.37 -8.29 5.13
N ASP A 368 -1.21 -8.63 6.10
CA ASP A 368 -0.83 -9.18 7.42
C ASP A 368 -0.35 -10.65 7.36
N GLY A 369 -0.29 -11.25 6.18
CA GLY A 369 0.13 -12.64 5.97
C GLY A 369 -0.96 -13.70 6.25
N SER A 370 -2.20 -13.27 6.49
CA SER A 370 -3.36 -14.17 6.70
C SER A 370 -4.19 -14.38 5.42
N PHE A 371 -5.03 -15.41 5.39
CA PHE A 371 -6.03 -15.66 4.34
C PHE A 371 -7.48 -15.38 4.80
N LYS A 372 -7.72 -15.45 6.12
CA LYS A 372 -9.02 -15.29 6.80
C LYS A 372 -10.09 -16.26 6.27
N PRO A 373 -9.87 -17.60 6.31
CA PRO A 373 -10.75 -18.56 5.65
C PRO A 373 -12.21 -18.53 6.15
N GLU A 374 -12.43 -18.16 7.40
CA GLU A 374 -13.77 -18.09 8.02
C GLU A 374 -14.47 -16.73 7.85
N LYS A 375 -13.80 -15.71 7.29
CA LYS A 375 -14.41 -14.39 7.06
C LYS A 375 -15.56 -14.55 6.05
N SER A 376 -16.74 -14.01 6.38
CA SER A 376 -17.88 -14.00 5.47
C SER A 376 -17.59 -13.15 4.23
N VAL A 377 -18.09 -13.59 3.09
CA VAL A 377 -17.94 -12.91 1.80
C VAL A 377 -19.18 -12.10 1.50
N ASN A 378 -19.02 -10.86 1.05
CA ASN A 378 -20.14 -10.05 0.59
C ASN A 378 -20.49 -10.31 -0.88
N ARG A 379 -21.66 -9.88 -1.32
CA ARG A 379 -22.17 -10.15 -2.67
C ARG A 379 -21.30 -9.55 -3.78
N ALA A 380 -20.67 -8.40 -3.54
CA ALA A 380 -19.76 -7.77 -4.48
C ALA A 380 -18.44 -8.56 -4.62
N GLU A 381 -17.84 -8.97 -3.51
CA GLU A 381 -16.66 -9.84 -3.47
C GLU A 381 -16.91 -11.15 -4.20
N PHE A 382 -18.05 -11.80 -3.96
CA PHE A 382 -18.37 -13.05 -4.63
C PHE A 382 -18.55 -12.87 -6.15
N ALA A 383 -19.16 -11.78 -6.61
CA ALA A 383 -19.27 -11.47 -8.04
C ALA A 383 -17.89 -11.32 -8.69
N THR A 384 -16.97 -10.60 -8.04
CA THR A 384 -15.57 -10.47 -8.49
C THR A 384 -14.85 -11.81 -8.54
N MET A 385 -15.06 -12.67 -7.54
CA MET A 385 -14.51 -14.03 -7.53
C MET A 385 -15.04 -14.89 -8.70
N ILE A 386 -16.31 -14.73 -9.09
CA ILE A 386 -16.88 -15.44 -10.25
C ILE A 386 -16.30 -14.91 -11.56
N VAL A 387 -16.18 -13.59 -11.73
CA VAL A 387 -15.59 -13.00 -12.95
C VAL A 387 -14.15 -13.48 -13.15
N LYS A 388 -13.31 -13.34 -12.12
CA LYS A 388 -11.93 -13.85 -12.13
C LYS A 388 -11.90 -15.37 -12.29
N GLY A 389 -12.75 -16.07 -11.54
CA GLY A 389 -12.83 -17.52 -11.55
C GLY A 389 -13.20 -18.11 -12.90
N MET A 390 -13.95 -17.38 -13.73
CA MET A 390 -14.31 -17.80 -15.09
C MET A 390 -13.36 -17.24 -16.16
N GLY A 391 -12.28 -16.53 -15.78
CA GLY A 391 -11.35 -15.90 -16.72
C GLY A 391 -12.00 -14.77 -17.54
N LEU A 392 -13.03 -14.11 -16.99
CA LEU A 392 -13.74 -13.02 -17.64
C LEU A 392 -13.08 -11.68 -17.30
N THR A 393 -13.20 -10.72 -18.22
CA THR A 393 -12.83 -9.32 -17.98
C THR A 393 -14.04 -8.56 -17.46
N ALA A 394 -13.84 -7.77 -16.40
CA ALA A 394 -14.87 -6.88 -15.88
C ALA A 394 -15.16 -5.73 -16.87
N ASP A 395 -16.42 -5.30 -16.95
CA ASP A 395 -16.86 -4.16 -17.77
C ASP A 395 -16.55 -2.85 -17.03
N GLU A 396 -15.28 -2.44 -17.07
CA GLU A 396 -14.75 -1.28 -16.34
C GLU A 396 -15.33 0.07 -16.84
N ASP A 397 -15.85 0.11 -18.07
CA ASP A 397 -16.44 1.31 -18.68
C ASP A 397 -17.95 1.43 -18.42
N SER A 398 -18.55 0.47 -17.71
CA SER A 398 -19.99 0.48 -17.45
C SER A 398 -20.40 1.63 -16.53
N SER A 399 -21.06 2.64 -17.10
CA SER A 399 -21.78 3.66 -16.34
C SER A 399 -23.19 3.23 -15.91
N ASP A 400 -23.66 2.07 -16.37
CA ASP A 400 -24.95 1.53 -15.98
C ASP A 400 -24.86 0.93 -14.58
N THR A 401 -25.53 1.56 -13.62
CA THR A 401 -25.58 1.06 -12.26
C THR A 401 -26.59 -0.06 -12.09
N GLY A 402 -27.62 -0.14 -12.95
CA GLY A 402 -28.68 -1.17 -12.98
C GLY A 402 -29.52 -1.32 -11.69
N PHE A 403 -29.04 -0.79 -10.57
CA PHE A 403 -29.54 -1.00 -9.21
C PHE A 403 -29.45 0.32 -8.43
N LYS A 404 -30.45 0.57 -7.57
CA LYS A 404 -30.59 1.83 -6.83
C LYS A 404 -29.53 2.05 -5.74
N ASP A 405 -28.89 0.99 -5.29
CA ASP A 405 -27.92 0.96 -4.20
C ASP A 405 -26.48 0.70 -4.70
N LEU A 406 -26.26 0.81 -6.02
CA LEU A 406 -24.93 0.85 -6.61
C LEU A 406 -24.65 2.28 -7.09
N PRO A 407 -23.75 3.04 -6.41
CA PRO A 407 -23.30 4.32 -6.93
C PRO A 407 -22.38 4.11 -8.14
N GLN A 408 -22.31 5.12 -9.01
CA GLN A 408 -21.31 5.17 -10.08
C GLN A 408 -19.92 5.14 -9.46
N GLY A 409 -19.01 4.35 -10.03
CA GLY A 409 -17.65 4.18 -9.50
C GLY A 409 -17.53 3.23 -8.30
N PHE A 410 -18.57 2.46 -7.96
CA PHE A 410 -18.45 1.38 -6.99
C PHE A 410 -17.39 0.36 -7.44
N TRP A 411 -16.46 -0.03 -6.57
CA TRP A 411 -15.26 -0.82 -6.94
C TRP A 411 -15.55 -2.15 -7.68
N ALA A 412 -16.69 -2.79 -7.39
CA ALA A 412 -17.08 -4.04 -8.03
C ALA A 412 -18.08 -3.84 -9.20
N LEU A 413 -18.37 -2.61 -9.60
CA LEU A 413 -19.42 -2.31 -10.57
C LEU A 413 -19.22 -3.07 -11.88
N GLY A 414 -18.02 -3.05 -12.45
CA GLY A 414 -17.72 -3.79 -13.68
C GLY A 414 -17.89 -5.31 -13.52
N SER A 415 -17.47 -5.87 -12.38
CA SER A 415 -17.65 -7.31 -12.10
C SER A 415 -19.12 -7.70 -11.90
N ILE A 416 -19.88 -6.85 -11.19
CA ILE A 416 -21.32 -7.02 -10.97
C ILE A 416 -22.05 -6.97 -12.31
N GLN A 417 -21.77 -5.96 -13.15
CA GLN A 417 -22.42 -5.80 -14.44
C GLN A 417 -22.07 -6.93 -15.40
N THR A 418 -20.81 -7.38 -15.41
CA THR A 418 -20.41 -8.56 -16.17
C THR A 418 -21.24 -9.78 -15.77
N CYS A 419 -21.43 -10.00 -14.47
CA CYS A 419 -22.26 -11.09 -13.97
C CYS A 419 -23.74 -10.93 -14.35
N VAL A 420 -24.28 -9.70 -14.35
CA VAL A 420 -25.67 -9.42 -14.75
C VAL A 420 -25.87 -9.66 -16.25
N GLN A 421 -24.98 -9.11 -17.09
CA GLN A 421 -25.01 -9.28 -18.54
C GLN A 421 -24.90 -10.75 -18.96
N LYS A 422 -24.10 -11.53 -18.22
CA LYS A 422 -23.97 -12.98 -18.42
C LYS A 422 -25.12 -13.79 -17.82
N GLY A 423 -26.02 -13.16 -17.05
CA GLY A 423 -27.13 -13.82 -16.38
C GLY A 423 -26.73 -14.67 -15.17
N TYR A 424 -25.55 -14.46 -14.60
CA TYR A 424 -25.05 -15.20 -13.43
C TYR A 424 -25.68 -14.66 -12.14
N VAL A 425 -25.85 -13.34 -12.05
CA VAL A 425 -26.42 -12.67 -10.89
C VAL A 425 -27.67 -11.88 -11.29
N ASN A 426 -28.70 -12.00 -10.47
CA ASN A 426 -29.89 -11.17 -10.54
C ASN A 426 -29.93 -10.22 -9.35
N GLY A 427 -30.56 -9.06 -9.54
CA GLY A 427 -30.90 -8.16 -8.44
C GLY A 427 -31.99 -8.72 -7.52
N MET A 428 -32.24 -7.98 -6.45
CA MET A 428 -33.26 -8.28 -5.47
C MET A 428 -34.51 -7.41 -5.67
N PRO A 429 -35.67 -7.82 -5.08
CA PRO A 429 -36.87 -7.02 -5.08
C PRO A 429 -36.59 -5.57 -4.65
N GLY A 430 -37.22 -4.61 -5.34
CA GLY A 430 -36.98 -3.18 -5.11
C GLY A 430 -35.93 -2.57 -6.05
N GLY A 431 -35.26 -3.38 -6.88
CA GLY A 431 -34.26 -2.93 -7.85
C GLY A 431 -32.93 -2.60 -7.18
N ILE A 432 -32.50 -3.45 -6.24
CA ILE A 432 -31.26 -3.29 -5.47
C ILE A 432 -30.35 -4.53 -5.64
N PHE A 433 -29.04 -4.36 -5.44
CA PHE A 433 -28.05 -5.42 -5.50
C PHE A 433 -27.59 -5.90 -4.11
N GLN A 434 -27.56 -5.00 -3.12
CA GLN A 434 -27.01 -5.13 -1.77
C GLN A 434 -25.53 -5.58 -1.76
N PRO A 435 -24.62 -4.76 -2.29
CA PRO A 435 -23.23 -5.15 -2.54
C PRO A 435 -22.44 -5.52 -1.28
N THR A 436 -22.69 -4.84 -0.16
CA THR A 436 -21.99 -5.03 1.12
C THR A 436 -22.67 -6.07 2.01
N GLY A 437 -23.84 -6.60 1.61
CA GLY A 437 -24.49 -7.68 2.32
C GLY A 437 -23.76 -9.00 2.11
N ASN A 438 -23.64 -9.80 3.18
CA ASN A 438 -23.06 -11.14 3.09
C ASN A 438 -23.86 -12.01 2.11
N ILE A 439 -23.14 -12.76 1.26
CA ILE A 439 -23.78 -13.74 0.39
C ILE A 439 -24.20 -14.96 1.23
N THR A 440 -25.42 -15.43 1.03
CA THR A 440 -25.89 -16.67 1.69
C THR A 440 -25.55 -17.90 0.85
N GLY A 441 -25.51 -19.09 1.47
CA GLY A 441 -25.34 -20.36 0.75
C GLY A 441 -26.34 -20.54 -0.40
N ALA A 442 -27.60 -20.15 -0.22
CA ALA A 442 -28.62 -20.20 -1.28
C ALA A 442 -28.29 -19.30 -2.48
N GLN A 443 -27.79 -18.08 -2.22
CA GLN A 443 -27.40 -17.14 -3.27
C GLN A 443 -26.15 -17.62 -4.01
N LEU A 444 -25.17 -18.13 -3.28
CA LEU A 444 -23.97 -18.77 -3.85
C LEU A 444 -24.35 -19.93 -4.77
N ALA A 445 -25.19 -20.87 -4.32
CA ALA A 445 -25.63 -22.01 -5.12
C ALA A 445 -26.37 -21.58 -6.40
N ALA A 446 -27.24 -20.57 -6.27
CA ALA A 446 -27.95 -20.00 -7.40
C ALA A 446 -27.00 -19.44 -8.48
N ILE A 447 -25.97 -18.69 -8.06
CA ILE A 447 -24.98 -18.12 -8.98
C ILE A 447 -24.17 -19.23 -9.65
N LEU A 448 -23.66 -20.21 -8.89
CA LEU A 448 -22.87 -21.32 -9.45
C LEU A 448 -23.63 -22.11 -10.51
N VAL A 449 -24.92 -22.38 -10.31
CA VAL A 449 -25.75 -23.11 -11.29
C VAL A 449 -25.94 -22.31 -12.57
N ARG A 450 -26.16 -20.99 -12.45
CA ARG A 450 -26.30 -20.10 -13.62
C ARG A 450 -24.99 -19.97 -14.37
N THR A 451 -23.88 -19.78 -13.66
CA THR A 451 -22.53 -19.72 -14.26
C THR A 451 -22.18 -21.02 -14.98
N GLY A 452 -22.56 -22.17 -14.42
CA GLY A 452 -22.34 -23.49 -15.03
C GLY A 452 -23.28 -23.86 -16.18
N GLY A 453 -23.98 -22.89 -16.80
CA GLY A 453 -24.70 -23.05 -18.07
C GLY A 453 -25.95 -23.94 -18.03
N SER A 454 -26.61 -24.11 -16.88
CA SER A 454 -27.81 -24.95 -16.78
C SER A 454 -29.05 -24.23 -17.33
N GLU A 455 -29.53 -24.60 -18.52
CA GLU A 455 -30.77 -24.06 -19.13
C GLU A 455 -32.04 -24.31 -18.27
N ALA A 456 -31.96 -25.18 -17.25
CA ALA A 456 -33.03 -25.43 -16.29
C ALA A 456 -33.20 -24.35 -15.20
N ALA A 457 -32.41 -23.27 -15.21
CA ALA A 457 -32.58 -22.15 -14.28
C ALA A 457 -33.79 -21.27 -14.68
N SER A 458 -35.00 -21.84 -14.67
CA SER A 458 -36.22 -21.05 -14.75
C SER A 458 -36.29 -20.08 -13.57
N ASP A 459 -36.94 -18.92 -13.78
CA ASP A 459 -37.13 -17.90 -12.76
C ASP A 459 -37.51 -18.50 -11.39
N PRO A 460 -36.97 -17.96 -10.28
CA PRO A 460 -37.25 -18.49 -8.95
C PRO A 460 -38.75 -18.58 -8.71
N VAL A 461 -39.23 -19.76 -8.30
CA VAL A 461 -40.62 -19.92 -7.84
C VAL A 461 -40.81 -18.97 -6.64
N PRO A 462 -41.74 -18.01 -6.70
CA PRO A 462 -41.93 -17.06 -5.60
C PRO A 462 -42.27 -17.79 -4.30
N GLY A 463 -41.52 -17.51 -3.23
CA GLY A 463 -41.75 -18.12 -1.91
C GLY A 463 -40.47 -18.23 -1.06
N PRO A 464 -40.58 -18.64 0.22
CA PRO A 464 -39.43 -18.75 1.13
C PRO A 464 -38.41 -19.83 0.72
N TYR A 465 -38.77 -20.69 -0.25
CA TYR A 465 -38.00 -21.83 -0.73
C TYR A 465 -37.55 -21.69 -2.19
N TRP A 466 -37.45 -20.44 -2.69
CA TRP A 466 -37.08 -20.13 -4.08
C TRP A 466 -35.78 -20.79 -4.57
N TYR A 467 -34.90 -21.15 -3.63
CA TYR A 467 -33.56 -21.68 -3.87
C TYR A 467 -33.51 -23.22 -3.93
N GLU A 468 -34.56 -23.95 -3.55
CA GLU A 468 -34.51 -25.41 -3.34
C GLU A 468 -34.01 -26.17 -4.58
N GLU A 469 -34.55 -25.84 -5.76
CA GLU A 469 -34.14 -26.49 -7.01
C GLU A 469 -32.71 -26.11 -7.41
N LEU A 470 -32.28 -24.87 -7.16
CA LEU A 470 -30.93 -24.40 -7.46
C LEU A 470 -29.90 -25.08 -6.55
N VAL A 471 -30.22 -25.24 -5.26
CA VAL A 471 -29.39 -26.01 -4.32
C VAL A 471 -29.35 -27.48 -4.74
N ARG A 472 -30.48 -28.08 -5.16
CA ARG A 472 -30.52 -29.45 -5.67
C ARG A 472 -29.64 -29.64 -6.91
N LEU A 473 -29.70 -28.70 -7.86
CA LEU A 473 -28.89 -28.71 -9.08
C LEU A 473 -27.40 -28.51 -8.77
N ALA A 474 -27.07 -27.57 -7.89
CA ALA A 474 -25.69 -27.33 -7.45
C ALA A 474 -25.10 -28.57 -6.77
N GLY A 475 -25.87 -29.21 -5.88
CA GLY A 475 -25.48 -30.45 -5.22
C GLY A 475 -25.32 -31.62 -6.20
N GLY A 476 -26.21 -31.74 -7.18
CA GLY A 476 -26.11 -32.75 -8.24
C GLY A 476 -24.89 -32.57 -9.16
N LYS A 477 -24.35 -31.36 -9.24
CA LYS A 477 -23.11 -31.01 -9.96
C LYS A 477 -21.86 -30.99 -9.06
N ASP A 478 -21.98 -31.41 -7.80
CA ASP A 478 -20.87 -31.39 -6.81
C ASP A 478 -20.26 -29.98 -6.59
N LEU A 479 -21.10 -28.93 -6.64
CA LEU A 479 -20.66 -27.53 -6.51
C LEU A 479 -20.77 -26.98 -5.09
N LEU A 480 -21.33 -27.73 -4.14
CA LEU A 480 -21.60 -27.24 -2.78
C LEU A 480 -20.47 -27.59 -1.81
N TYR A 481 -20.12 -26.66 -0.93
CA TYR A 481 -19.16 -26.88 0.15
C TYR A 481 -19.69 -27.86 1.22
N PRO A 482 -18.81 -28.54 1.98
CA PRO A 482 -19.18 -29.42 3.08
C PRO A 482 -20.03 -28.71 4.14
N ALA A 483 -20.99 -29.42 4.74
CA ALA A 483 -21.94 -28.86 5.71
C ALA A 483 -22.70 -27.63 5.18
N PHE A 484 -23.10 -27.68 3.90
CA PHE A 484 -23.85 -26.63 3.24
C PHE A 484 -25.10 -26.19 4.01
N ASP A 485 -25.23 -24.88 4.22
CA ASP A 485 -26.39 -24.23 4.81
C ASP A 485 -26.89 -23.12 3.86
N PRO A 486 -28.11 -23.22 3.30
CA PRO A 486 -28.63 -22.23 2.37
C PRO A 486 -28.92 -20.86 3.02
N HIS A 487 -29.08 -20.80 4.33
CA HIS A 487 -29.46 -19.59 5.06
C HIS A 487 -28.27 -18.86 5.69
N ALA A 488 -27.18 -19.57 5.99
CA ALA A 488 -25.99 -18.97 6.58
C ALA A 488 -25.19 -18.12 5.58
N PRO A 489 -24.50 -17.06 6.04
CA PRO A 489 -23.44 -16.40 5.30
C PRO A 489 -22.35 -17.40 4.89
N ALA A 490 -21.89 -17.31 3.64
CA ALA A 490 -20.79 -18.13 3.14
C ALA A 490 -19.43 -17.51 3.50
N SER A 491 -18.50 -18.32 3.98
CA SER A 491 -17.12 -17.90 4.27
C SER A 491 -16.24 -17.90 3.02
N ARG A 492 -15.07 -17.24 3.09
CA ARG A 492 -14.06 -17.23 2.02
C ARG A 492 -13.65 -18.63 1.61
N ALA A 493 -13.45 -19.55 2.56
CA ALA A 493 -13.12 -20.95 2.30
C ALA A 493 -14.25 -21.70 1.56
N GLN A 494 -15.51 -21.46 1.95
CA GLN A 494 -16.68 -22.07 1.32
C GLN A 494 -16.88 -21.58 -0.12
N CYS A 495 -16.68 -20.28 -0.34
CA CYS A 495 -16.69 -19.68 -1.67
C CYS A 495 -15.56 -20.23 -2.55
N ALA A 496 -14.33 -20.32 -2.00
CA ALA A 496 -13.17 -20.87 -2.70
C ALA A 496 -13.41 -22.32 -3.15
N TYR A 497 -13.86 -23.18 -2.23
CA TYR A 497 -14.16 -24.58 -2.54
C TYR A 497 -15.15 -24.71 -3.70
N SER A 498 -16.23 -23.94 -3.66
CA SER A 498 -17.32 -24.05 -4.63
C SER A 498 -16.94 -23.51 -6.01
N ILE A 499 -16.10 -22.46 -6.06
CA ILE A 499 -15.57 -21.91 -7.32
C ILE A 499 -14.54 -22.86 -7.95
N MET A 500 -13.67 -23.48 -7.14
CA MET A 500 -12.74 -24.51 -7.61
C MET A 500 -13.52 -25.67 -8.26
N LYS A 501 -14.57 -26.17 -7.60
CA LYS A 501 -15.45 -27.22 -8.17
C LYS A 501 -16.11 -26.80 -9.48
N LEU A 502 -16.62 -25.57 -9.54
CA LEU A 502 -17.22 -25.03 -10.76
C LEU A 502 -16.19 -24.97 -11.90
N ARG A 503 -14.99 -24.45 -11.63
CA ARG A 503 -13.86 -24.39 -12.56
C ARG A 503 -13.49 -25.75 -13.11
N SER A 504 -13.30 -26.74 -12.24
CA SER A 504 -13.04 -28.12 -12.65
C SER A 504 -14.17 -28.70 -13.51
N SER A 505 -15.44 -28.41 -13.19
CA SER A 505 -16.59 -28.89 -13.97
C SER A 505 -16.65 -28.29 -15.39
N LEU A 506 -16.03 -27.12 -15.59
CA LEU A 506 -15.95 -26.41 -16.86
C LEU A 506 -14.62 -26.64 -17.60
N GLY A 507 -13.69 -27.40 -17.02
CA GLY A 507 -12.35 -27.63 -17.59
C GLY A 507 -11.45 -26.40 -17.57
N LEU A 508 -11.71 -25.45 -16.65
CA LEU A 508 -10.90 -24.27 -16.41
C LEU A 508 -9.94 -24.55 -15.25
N ASN A 509 -8.74 -25.02 -15.53
CA ASN A 509 -7.69 -25.20 -14.50
C ASN A 509 -6.75 -24.01 -14.48
#